data_AF-A0A519VKU3-F1
#
_entry.id   AF-A0A519VKU3-F1
#
_cell.length_a   1.000
_cell.length_b   1.000
_cell.length_c   1.000
_cell.angle_alpha   90.00
_cell.angle_beta   90.00
_cell.angle_gamma   90.00
#
_symmetry.space_group_name_H-M   'P 1'
#
loop_
_entity.id
_entity.type
_entity.pdbx_description
1 polymer ?
#
loop_
_entity_poly.entity_id
_entity_poly.type
_entity_poly.pdbx_seq_one_letter_code
_entity_poly.pdbx_strand_id
1 'polypeptide(L)'
;MKNKLSIIFLLAGWFLMLSVHAHAQNNGYPAQYGQPFTGVPDTRDVMLYQVNTRAFSKTGDFTGVTQRLNSIEDLGINVIYLMPIYPVGKLKGANSPYATMNYDEVGKEFGTLNDLRKLVDEAHKRNIAVMFDIVANHTSWDHPWINKPGYYLRDSLGEIKYPETWRDVAQLDFRNQELRLSLIHSMKSWV
;
A
#
# COMPACT_ATOMS: atom_id res chain seq x y z
N MET A 1 -48.56 -55.17 28.96
CA MET A 1 -49.21 -53.94 29.48
C MET A 1 -48.12 -52.89 29.66
N LYS A 2 -47.92 -52.01 28.67
CA LYS A 2 -48.43 -50.63 28.58
C LYS A 2 -47.90 -49.71 29.70
N ASN A 3 -46.96 -48.81 29.34
CA ASN A 3 -46.99 -47.33 29.49
C ASN A 3 -45.55 -46.80 29.32
N LYS A 4 -45.15 -46.11 28.24
CA LYS A 4 -45.44 -44.74 27.74
C LYS A 4 -44.94 -43.60 28.66
N LEU A 5 -44.31 -42.59 28.01
CA LEU A 5 -43.70 -41.31 28.46
C LEU A 5 -42.23 -41.42 28.91
N SER A 6 -41.24 -40.68 28.41
CA SER A 6 -41.27 -39.49 27.54
C SER A 6 -40.03 -39.44 26.63
N ILE A 7 -40.33 -39.26 25.35
CA ILE A 7 -39.46 -38.64 24.34
C ILE A 7 -39.30 -37.17 24.72
N ILE A 8 -38.07 -36.65 24.78
CA ILE A 8 -37.61 -35.27 24.46
C ILE A 8 -36.17 -35.15 24.99
N PHE A 9 -35.29 -34.47 24.23
CA PHE A 9 -33.83 -34.28 24.39
C PHE A 9 -32.91 -35.14 23.51
N LEU A 10 -33.31 -35.35 22.25
CA LEU A 10 -32.42 -35.78 21.15
C LEU A 10 -32.31 -34.69 20.06
N LEU A 11 -32.07 -33.42 20.45
CA LEU A 11 -31.87 -32.31 19.50
C LEU A 11 -30.93 -31.22 20.09
N ALA A 12 -29.77 -31.61 20.62
CA ALA A 12 -28.77 -30.63 21.11
C ALA A 12 -27.35 -30.87 20.55
N GLY A 13 -27.19 -31.76 19.57
CA GLY A 13 -25.88 -32.15 19.02
C GLY A 13 -25.62 -31.72 17.57
N TRP A 14 -26.50 -30.92 16.97
CA TRP A 14 -26.46 -30.68 15.52
C TRP A 14 -26.79 -29.23 15.17
N PHE A 15 -26.13 -28.27 15.81
CA PHE A 15 -26.00 -26.89 15.30
C PHE A 15 -24.83 -26.19 16.01
N LEU A 16 -23.63 -26.74 15.82
CA LEU A 16 -22.38 -26.04 16.14
C LEU A 16 -21.52 -25.93 14.87
N MET A 17 -22.17 -25.62 13.75
CA MET A 17 -21.56 -24.76 12.73
C MET A 17 -22.05 -23.33 13.00
N LEU A 18 -21.60 -22.76 14.12
CA LEU A 18 -21.54 -21.31 14.24
C LEU A 18 -20.40 -20.89 13.32
N SER A 19 -20.81 -20.51 12.11
CA SER A 19 -20.11 -19.58 11.25
C SER A 19 -19.13 -18.74 12.06
N VAL A 20 -17.83 -18.96 11.82
CA VAL A 20 -16.79 -17.99 12.12
C VAL A 20 -17.12 -16.78 11.25
N HIS A 21 -18.05 -15.96 11.72
CA HIS A 21 -18.23 -14.62 11.23
C HIS A 21 -16.90 -13.94 11.55
N ALA A 22 -16.16 -13.61 10.49
CA ALA A 22 -14.96 -12.80 10.55
C ALA A 22 -15.25 -11.54 11.39
N HIS A 23 -14.92 -11.59 12.67
CA HIS A 23 -14.88 -10.44 13.54
C HIS A 23 -13.52 -9.77 13.35
N ALA A 24 -13.31 -9.16 12.19
CA ALA A 24 -12.26 -8.17 11.97
C ALA A 24 -12.38 -7.60 10.54
N GLN A 25 -13.08 -6.47 10.39
CA GLN A 25 -12.76 -5.39 9.43
C GLN A 25 -13.91 -4.38 9.45
N ASN A 26 -14.05 -3.65 10.55
CA ASN A 26 -14.87 -2.43 10.59
C ASN A 26 -14.00 -1.25 11.05
N ASN A 27 -12.80 -1.15 10.46
CA ASN A 27 -11.71 -0.26 10.91
C ASN A 27 -11.34 0.82 9.87
N GLY A 28 -12.27 1.29 9.05
CA GLY A 28 -12.03 2.42 8.14
C GLY A 28 -10.95 2.24 7.06
N TYR A 29 -10.39 1.03 6.90
CA TYR A 29 -9.48 0.70 5.81
C TYR A 29 -10.26 0.45 4.52
N PRO A 30 -9.69 0.73 3.34
CA PRO A 30 -10.30 0.30 2.09
C PRO A 30 -10.47 -1.21 2.09
N ALA A 31 -11.49 -1.68 1.37
CA ALA A 31 -11.72 -3.11 1.19
C ALA A 31 -10.48 -3.75 0.56
N GLN A 32 -9.90 -4.72 1.26
CA GLN A 32 -8.79 -5.52 0.75
C GLN A 32 -9.22 -6.20 -0.54
N TYR A 33 -8.31 -6.30 -1.51
CA TYR A 33 -8.58 -6.94 -2.79
C TYR A 33 -7.75 -8.21 -2.94
N GLY A 34 -8.30 -9.19 -3.66
CA GLY A 34 -7.61 -10.44 -3.96
C GLY A 34 -7.43 -11.34 -2.75
N GLN A 35 -6.40 -12.18 -2.81
CA GLN A 35 -5.96 -13.05 -1.72
C GLN A 35 -4.51 -12.70 -1.38
N PRO A 36 -4.09 -12.79 -0.10
CA PRO A 36 -2.71 -12.56 0.27
C PRO A 36 -1.76 -13.45 -0.54
N PHE A 37 -0.72 -12.84 -1.12
CA PHE A 37 0.28 -13.57 -1.89
C PHE A 37 1.18 -14.37 -0.95
N THR A 38 1.23 -15.69 -1.14
CA THR A 38 1.99 -16.61 -0.29
C THR A 38 3.41 -16.90 -0.81
N GLY A 39 3.75 -16.41 -2.00
CA GLY A 39 5.05 -16.64 -2.66
C GLY A 39 6.12 -15.60 -2.33
N VAL A 40 6.02 -14.87 -1.21
CA VAL A 40 7.08 -13.95 -0.77
C VAL A 40 8.33 -14.78 -0.42
N PRO A 41 9.48 -14.53 -1.08
CA PRO A 41 10.69 -15.32 -0.84
C PRO A 41 11.28 -15.06 0.55
N ASP A 42 12.12 -15.99 1.03
CA ASP A 42 13.01 -15.73 2.18
C ASP A 42 13.91 -14.54 1.84
N THR A 43 14.17 -13.66 2.82
CA THR A 43 14.94 -12.43 2.59
C THR A 43 16.35 -12.68 2.08
N ARG A 44 16.93 -13.86 2.36
CA ARG A 44 18.25 -14.28 1.86
C ARG A 44 18.24 -14.69 0.38
N ASP A 45 17.07 -15.00 -0.16
CA ASP A 45 16.86 -15.48 -1.53
C ASP A 45 16.28 -14.40 -2.45
N VAL A 46 16.11 -13.18 -1.95
CA VAL A 46 15.56 -12.05 -2.71
C VAL A 46 16.50 -11.66 -3.85
N MET A 47 15.98 -11.74 -5.07
CA MET A 47 16.54 -11.09 -6.26
C MET A 47 15.58 -9.97 -6.67
N LEU A 48 15.99 -8.73 -6.38
CA LEU A 48 15.14 -7.55 -6.47
C LEU A 48 15.45 -6.72 -7.71
N TYR A 49 14.39 -6.29 -8.40
CA TYR A 49 14.48 -5.35 -9.52
C TYR A 49 13.66 -4.10 -9.22
N GLN A 50 14.33 -2.95 -9.14
CA GLN A 50 13.64 -1.67 -8.98
C GLN A 50 13.12 -1.14 -10.32
N VAL A 51 11.83 -0.86 -10.38
CA VAL A 51 11.17 -0.31 -11.57
C VAL A 51 10.91 1.18 -11.36
N ASN A 52 11.55 2.00 -12.20
CA ASN A 52 11.11 3.36 -12.44
C ASN A 52 9.98 3.34 -13.48
N THR A 53 8.73 3.40 -13.02
CA THR A 53 7.53 3.27 -13.88
C THR A 53 7.57 4.20 -15.09
N ARG A 54 8.00 5.45 -14.92
CA ARG A 54 8.07 6.46 -16.01
C ARG A 54 9.04 6.07 -17.12
N ALA A 55 10.19 5.51 -16.74
CA ALA A 55 11.29 5.24 -17.67
C ALA A 55 11.29 3.82 -18.20
N PHE A 56 10.62 2.89 -17.51
CA PHE A 56 10.74 1.46 -17.80
C PHE A 56 10.06 1.04 -19.11
N SER A 57 9.06 1.77 -19.59
CA SER A 57 8.31 1.42 -20.79
C SER A 57 8.00 2.66 -21.62
N LYS A 58 7.55 2.46 -22.86
CA LYS A 58 7.16 3.56 -23.75
C LYS A 58 5.96 4.33 -23.23
N THR A 59 5.01 3.66 -22.57
CA THR A 59 3.81 4.29 -22.00
C THR A 59 4.11 4.96 -20.66
N GLY A 60 5.12 4.49 -19.92
CA GLY A 60 5.55 5.10 -18.66
C GLY A 60 4.60 4.86 -17.48
N ASP A 61 3.77 3.82 -17.56
CA ASP A 61 2.67 3.51 -16.64
C ASP A 61 2.64 2.02 -16.22
N PHE A 62 1.71 1.63 -15.34
CA PHE A 62 1.60 0.25 -14.88
C PHE A 62 1.27 -0.74 -15.99
N THR A 63 0.52 -0.32 -17.01
CA THR A 63 0.24 -1.17 -18.18
C THR A 63 1.55 -1.51 -18.91
N GLY A 64 2.42 -0.52 -19.11
CA GLY A 64 3.72 -0.72 -19.73
C GLY A 64 4.66 -1.59 -18.90
N VAL A 65 4.61 -1.50 -17.56
CA VAL A 65 5.32 -2.44 -16.68
C VAL A 65 4.76 -3.86 -16.86
N THR A 66 3.43 -4.01 -16.84
CA THR A 66 2.75 -5.31 -16.97
C THR A 66 3.13 -6.01 -18.28
N GLN A 67 3.17 -5.27 -19.39
CA GLN A 67 3.55 -5.78 -20.72
C GLN A 67 5.00 -6.30 -20.78
N ARG A 68 5.86 -5.87 -19.85
CA ARG A 68 7.28 -6.22 -19.80
C ARG A 68 7.61 -7.20 -18.66
N LEU A 69 6.63 -7.72 -17.93
CA LEU A 69 6.87 -8.68 -16.84
C LEU A 69 7.65 -9.91 -17.28
N ASN A 70 7.43 -10.42 -18.50
CA ASN A 70 8.22 -11.53 -19.03
C ASN A 70 9.72 -11.21 -19.04
N SER A 71 10.12 -9.98 -19.39
CA SER A 71 11.53 -9.58 -19.37
C SER A 71 12.11 -9.51 -17.95
N ILE A 72 11.28 -9.27 -16.93
CA ILE A 72 11.69 -9.28 -15.53
C ILE A 72 11.84 -10.72 -15.04
N GLU A 73 10.88 -11.58 -15.40
CA GLU A 73 10.89 -13.01 -15.10
C GLU A 73 12.09 -13.73 -15.75
N ASP A 74 12.42 -13.41 -17.00
CA ASP A 74 13.57 -13.97 -17.73
C ASP A 74 14.93 -13.67 -17.05
N LEU A 75 15.01 -12.58 -16.26
CA LEU A 75 16.18 -12.25 -15.44
C LEU A 75 16.26 -13.07 -14.14
N GLY A 76 15.23 -13.86 -13.83
CA GLY A 76 15.10 -14.65 -12.59
C GLY A 76 14.59 -13.86 -11.39
N ILE A 77 14.14 -12.61 -11.57
CA ILE A 77 13.72 -11.74 -10.48
C ILE A 77 12.50 -12.31 -9.77
N ASN A 78 12.52 -12.32 -8.43
CA ASN A 78 11.42 -12.80 -7.58
C ASN A 78 10.78 -11.69 -6.73
N VAL A 79 11.33 -10.46 -6.75
CA VAL A 79 10.71 -9.27 -6.15
C VAL A 79 10.83 -8.06 -7.08
N ILE A 80 9.71 -7.45 -7.42
CA ILE A 80 9.66 -6.14 -8.06
C ILE A 80 9.52 -5.07 -6.98
N TYR A 81 10.41 -4.08 -7.01
CA TYR A 81 10.30 -2.87 -6.19
C TYR A 81 9.86 -1.70 -7.06
N LEU A 82 8.61 -1.26 -6.89
CA LEU A 82 8.11 -0.09 -7.60
C LEU A 82 8.60 1.17 -6.87
N MET A 83 9.21 2.09 -7.62
CA MET A 83 9.34 3.49 -7.19
C MET A 83 7.95 4.08 -6.81
N PRO A 84 7.88 5.22 -6.10
CA PRO A 84 6.63 5.71 -5.53
C PRO A 84 5.51 5.80 -6.58
N ILE A 85 4.35 5.24 -6.22
CA ILE A 85 3.17 5.08 -7.09
C ILE A 85 2.11 6.17 -6.87
N TYR A 86 2.41 7.13 -6.01
CA TYR A 86 1.47 8.11 -5.49
C TYR A 86 1.33 9.32 -6.41
N PRO A 87 0.25 10.12 -6.28
CA PRO A 87 0.18 11.43 -6.89
C PRO A 87 1.39 12.28 -6.49
N VAL A 88 2.05 12.86 -7.49
CA VAL A 88 3.23 13.70 -7.30
C VAL A 88 2.83 15.16 -7.15
N GLY A 89 3.27 15.77 -6.05
CA GLY A 89 3.03 17.17 -5.76
C GLY A 89 3.55 18.12 -6.83
N LYS A 90 2.81 19.21 -7.03
CA LYS A 90 3.12 20.24 -8.03
C LYS A 90 3.63 21.51 -7.36
N LEU A 91 3.20 21.80 -6.13
CA LEU A 91 3.64 22.99 -5.42
C LEU A 91 5.12 22.90 -5.05
N LYS A 92 5.92 23.88 -5.53
CA LYS A 92 7.40 23.91 -5.41
C LYS A 92 8.07 22.65 -6.00
N GLY A 93 7.35 21.87 -6.80
CA GLY A 93 7.73 20.51 -7.19
C GLY A 93 8.86 20.46 -8.23
N ALA A 94 9.78 19.52 -8.06
CA ALA A 94 10.78 19.16 -9.08
C ALA A 94 10.31 18.02 -10.00
N ASN A 95 9.01 17.70 -9.98
CA ASN A 95 8.41 16.51 -10.60
C ASN A 95 9.05 15.19 -10.12
N SER A 96 9.63 15.15 -8.91
CA SER A 96 10.19 13.95 -8.31
C SER A 96 9.06 13.02 -7.81
N PRO A 97 9.07 11.71 -8.11
CA PRO A 97 8.09 10.77 -7.55
C PRO A 97 8.15 10.68 -6.02
N TYR A 98 9.25 11.15 -5.41
CA TYR A 98 9.43 11.17 -3.96
C TYR A 98 8.68 12.33 -3.27
N ALA A 99 8.15 13.30 -4.01
CA ALA A 99 7.27 14.34 -3.48
C ALA A 99 5.81 13.85 -3.43
N THR A 100 5.51 12.92 -2.52
CA THR A 100 4.16 12.31 -2.40
C THR A 100 3.12 13.32 -1.92
N MET A 101 2.02 13.44 -2.68
CA MET A 101 0.88 14.32 -2.39
C MET A 101 -0.29 13.60 -1.71
N ASN A 102 -0.44 12.28 -1.91
CA ASN A 102 -1.45 11.48 -1.22
C ASN A 102 -1.03 10.01 -1.14
N TYR A 103 -0.85 9.47 0.06
CA TYR A 103 -0.45 8.07 0.27
C TYR A 103 -1.56 7.04 0.00
N ASP A 104 -2.82 7.46 -0.12
CA ASP A 104 -3.97 6.56 -0.21
C ASP A 104 -4.49 6.41 -1.66
N GLU A 105 -3.80 7.01 -2.63
CA GLU A 105 -4.21 7.03 -4.03
C GLU A 105 -3.09 6.61 -4.97
N VAL A 106 -3.47 6.12 -6.15
CA VAL A 106 -2.56 5.95 -7.27
C VAL A 106 -2.41 7.29 -8.00
N GLY A 107 -1.17 7.66 -8.32
CA GLY A 107 -0.89 8.80 -9.19
C GLY A 107 -1.45 8.59 -10.59
N LYS A 108 -2.30 9.52 -11.05
CA LYS A 108 -2.95 9.44 -12.38
C LYS A 108 -1.97 9.27 -13.54
N GLU A 109 -0.73 9.73 -13.38
CA GLU A 109 0.33 9.54 -14.37
C GLU A 109 0.75 8.08 -14.56
N PHE A 110 0.52 7.22 -13.56
CA PHE A 110 0.88 5.80 -13.59
C PHE A 110 -0.29 4.90 -14.00
N GLY A 111 -1.50 5.47 -14.13
CA GLY A 111 -2.73 4.75 -14.47
C GLY A 111 -3.76 4.80 -13.34
N THR A 112 -4.55 3.74 -13.22
CA THR A 112 -5.61 3.58 -12.23
C THR A 112 -5.25 2.55 -11.17
N LEU A 113 -6.00 2.50 -10.06
CA LEU A 113 -5.90 1.42 -9.08
C LEU A 113 -6.10 0.04 -9.71
N ASN A 114 -6.97 -0.09 -10.72
CA ASN A 114 -7.19 -1.35 -11.41
C ASN A 114 -5.98 -1.76 -12.28
N ASP A 115 -5.27 -0.80 -12.87
CA ASP A 115 -4.04 -1.09 -13.62
C ASP A 115 -2.93 -1.57 -12.69
N LEU A 116 -2.81 -0.97 -11.50
CA LEU A 116 -1.89 -1.44 -10.46
C LEU A 116 -2.25 -2.85 -10.00
N ARG A 117 -3.53 -3.12 -9.71
CA ARG A 117 -4.00 -4.47 -9.33
C ARG A 117 -3.67 -5.49 -10.40
N LYS A 118 -3.88 -5.16 -11.67
CA LYS A 118 -3.53 -6.03 -12.79
C LYS A 118 -2.03 -6.32 -12.85
N LEU A 119 -1.18 -5.30 -12.66
CA LEU A 119 0.28 -5.49 -12.57
C LEU A 119 0.65 -6.46 -11.45
N VAL A 120 0.08 -6.26 -10.25
CA VAL A 120 0.32 -7.10 -9.08
C VAL A 120 -0.16 -8.54 -9.31
N ASP A 121 -1.38 -8.73 -9.82
CA ASP A 121 -1.93 -10.05 -10.13
C ASP A 121 -1.07 -10.80 -11.16
N GLU A 122 -0.60 -10.12 -12.21
CA GLU A 122 0.27 -10.71 -13.23
C GLU A 122 1.67 -11.03 -12.70
N ALA A 123 2.22 -10.22 -11.79
CA ALA A 123 3.47 -10.52 -11.11
C ALA A 123 3.32 -11.75 -10.19
N HIS A 124 2.26 -11.80 -9.39
CA HIS A 124 1.97 -12.93 -8.49
C HIS A 124 1.79 -14.26 -9.26
N LYS A 125 1.16 -14.25 -10.45
CA LYS A 125 1.06 -15.43 -11.32
C LYS A 125 2.43 -16.01 -11.73
N ARG A 126 3.47 -15.18 -11.72
CA ARG A 126 4.87 -15.53 -12.03
C ARG A 126 5.69 -15.82 -10.78
N ASN A 127 5.05 -15.92 -9.62
CA ASN A 127 5.70 -16.04 -8.32
C ASN A 127 6.66 -14.88 -8.00
N ILE A 128 6.31 -13.67 -8.44
CA ILE A 128 7.07 -12.44 -8.20
C ILE A 128 6.30 -11.58 -7.19
N ALA A 129 6.90 -11.31 -6.03
CA ALA A 129 6.33 -10.38 -5.05
C ALA A 129 6.44 -8.92 -5.52
N VAL A 130 5.52 -8.06 -5.12
CA VAL A 130 5.57 -6.62 -5.42
C VAL A 130 5.72 -5.82 -4.13
N MET A 131 6.73 -4.95 -4.08
CA MET A 131 7.05 -4.06 -2.98
C MET A 131 6.86 -2.60 -3.41
N PHE A 132 6.21 -1.79 -2.56
CA PHE A 132 6.00 -0.37 -2.81
C PHE A 132 6.98 0.50 -2.02
N ASP A 133 7.39 1.60 -2.64
CA ASP A 133 8.21 2.65 -2.02
C ASP A 133 7.37 3.61 -1.17
N ILE A 134 7.46 3.50 0.16
CA ILE A 134 6.81 4.42 1.10
C ILE A 134 7.77 5.52 1.52
N VAL A 135 7.57 6.73 0.99
CA VAL A 135 8.38 7.91 1.33
C VAL A 135 7.88 8.53 2.64
N ALA A 136 8.36 7.99 3.77
CA ALA A 136 7.86 8.37 5.09
C ALA A 136 8.49 9.65 5.68
N ASN A 137 9.63 10.11 5.17
CA ASN A 137 10.37 11.22 5.80
C ASN A 137 9.70 12.60 5.59
N HIS A 138 9.03 12.80 4.47
CA HIS A 138 8.48 14.08 4.04
C HIS A 138 7.30 13.88 3.08
N THR A 139 6.52 14.92 2.85
CA THR A 139 5.47 14.96 1.81
C THR A 139 5.70 16.12 0.85
N SER A 140 4.95 16.20 -0.25
CA SER A 140 4.89 17.44 -1.01
C SER A 140 4.20 18.57 -0.22
N TRP A 141 4.38 19.82 -0.70
CA TRP A 141 3.78 21.02 -0.11
C TRP A 141 2.28 21.18 -0.33
N ASP A 142 1.70 20.41 -1.24
CA ASP A 142 0.27 20.33 -1.53
C ASP A 142 -0.37 19.06 -0.94
N HIS A 143 0.35 18.32 -0.09
CA HIS A 143 -0.21 17.20 0.66
C HIS A 143 -1.32 17.68 1.61
N PRO A 144 -2.48 16.99 1.72
CA PRO A 144 -3.56 17.37 2.63
C PRO A 144 -3.16 17.54 4.10
N TRP A 145 -2.07 16.87 4.50
CA TRP A 145 -1.53 16.97 5.86
C TRP A 145 -0.88 18.31 6.17
N ILE A 146 -0.51 19.14 5.20
CA ILE A 146 0.18 20.43 5.43
C ILE A 146 -0.56 21.32 6.44
N ASN A 147 -1.89 21.22 6.49
CA ASN A 147 -2.74 21.97 7.41
C ASN A 147 -2.99 21.27 8.76
N LYS A 148 -2.42 20.08 9.01
CA LYS A 148 -2.57 19.32 10.25
C LYS A 148 -1.58 19.83 11.31
N PRO A 149 -2.06 20.27 12.49
CA PRO A 149 -1.18 20.77 13.55
C PRO A 149 -0.14 19.74 14.00
N GLY A 150 1.12 20.15 14.04
CA GLY A 150 2.22 19.34 14.54
C GLY A 150 2.66 18.17 13.65
N TYR A 151 2.14 18.04 12.42
CA TYR A 151 2.58 16.97 11.50
C TYR A 151 3.95 17.25 10.88
N TYR A 152 4.40 18.51 10.86
CA TYR A 152 5.64 18.93 10.23
C TYR A 152 6.56 19.61 11.22
N LEU A 153 7.88 19.42 11.02
CA LEU A 153 8.88 20.16 11.77
C LEU A 153 8.80 21.64 11.40
N ARG A 154 8.92 22.49 12.42
CA ARG A 154 8.93 23.95 12.26
C ARG A 154 10.25 24.53 12.75
N ASP A 155 10.66 25.63 12.14
CA ASP A 155 11.82 26.40 12.60
C ASP A 155 11.45 27.36 13.75
N SER A 156 12.41 28.19 14.17
CA SER A 156 12.21 29.16 15.27
C SER A 156 11.22 30.28 14.94
N LEU A 157 10.91 30.49 13.66
CA LEU A 157 9.90 31.45 13.21
C LEU A 157 8.52 30.81 13.08
N GLY A 158 8.41 29.50 13.29
CA GLY A 158 7.19 28.74 13.14
C GLY A 158 6.92 28.27 11.71
N GLU A 159 7.84 28.47 10.77
CA GLU A 159 7.68 28.06 9.39
C GLU A 159 7.97 26.57 9.22
N ILE A 160 7.24 25.90 8.33
CA ILE A 160 7.47 24.48 8.04
C ILE A 160 8.85 24.30 7.38
N LYS A 161 9.63 23.37 7.91
CA LYS A 161 10.95 23.02 7.39
C LYS A 161 10.86 22.02 6.24
N TYR A 162 11.93 21.97 5.46
CA TYR A 162 12.24 20.90 4.51
C TYR A 162 13.54 20.19 4.91
N PRO A 163 13.74 18.91 4.53
CA PRO A 163 14.98 18.20 4.78
C PRO A 163 16.13 18.77 3.93
N GLU A 164 17.31 18.87 4.53
CA GLU A 164 18.57 19.16 3.83
C GLU A 164 18.44 20.32 2.82
N THR A 165 18.55 20.00 1.52
CA THR A 165 18.39 20.94 0.40
C THR A 165 17.14 20.67 -0.45
N TRP A 166 16.26 19.75 -0.04
CA TRP A 166 15.10 19.30 -0.82
C TRP A 166 13.91 20.25 -0.65
N ARG A 167 13.94 21.36 -1.38
CA ARG A 167 12.96 22.46 -1.23
C ARG A 167 11.56 22.13 -1.76
N ASP A 168 11.41 21.04 -2.50
CA ASP A 168 10.16 20.59 -3.11
C ASP A 168 9.28 19.75 -2.16
N VAL A 169 9.75 19.48 -0.95
CA VAL A 169 9.04 18.67 0.05
C VAL A 169 9.06 19.33 1.44
N ALA A 170 8.13 18.93 2.29
CA ALA A 170 7.97 19.41 3.66
C ALA A 170 8.26 18.28 4.66
N GLN A 171 9.12 18.56 5.65
CA GLN A 171 9.66 17.57 6.59
C GLN A 171 8.64 17.18 7.67
N LEU A 172 8.35 15.89 7.78
CA LEU A 172 7.43 15.36 8.79
C LEU A 172 8.06 15.31 10.19
N ASP A 173 7.22 15.45 11.23
CA ASP A 173 7.60 15.38 12.64
C ASP A 173 7.05 14.12 13.32
N PHE A 174 7.87 13.06 13.34
CA PHE A 174 7.51 11.76 13.92
C PHE A 174 7.32 11.75 15.45
N ARG A 175 7.59 12.85 16.16
CA ARG A 175 7.21 12.99 17.56
C ARG A 175 5.68 13.04 17.72
N ASN A 176 4.98 13.49 16.68
CA ASN A 176 3.52 13.51 16.64
C ASN A 176 2.96 12.09 16.50
N GLN A 177 2.10 11.68 17.44
CA GLN A 177 1.48 10.35 17.44
C GLN A 177 0.41 10.19 16.35
N GLU A 178 -0.39 11.22 16.10
CA GLU A 178 -1.45 11.19 15.09
C GLU A 178 -0.88 11.06 13.67
N LEU A 179 0.26 11.70 13.40
CA LEU A 179 1.02 11.49 12.17
C LEU A 179 1.41 10.01 12.00
N ARG A 180 2.02 9.42 13.03
CA ARG A 180 2.44 8.00 12.99
C ARG A 180 1.27 7.07 12.72
N LEU A 181 0.13 7.31 13.38
CA LEU A 181 -1.10 6.53 13.17
C LEU A 181 -1.67 6.74 11.76
N SER A 182 -1.63 7.96 11.23
CA SER A 182 -2.08 8.27 9.87
C SER A 182 -1.23 7.55 8.82
N LEU A 183 0.10 7.54 8.99
CA LEU A 183 0.99 6.84 8.07
C LEU A 183 0.81 5.31 8.17
N ILE A 184 0.65 4.76 9.38
CA ILE A 184 0.32 3.33 9.57
C ILE A 184 -0.99 2.99 8.87
N HIS A 185 -1.98 3.88 8.95
CA HIS A 185 -3.25 3.69 8.28
C HIS A 185 -3.06 3.57 6.77
N SER A 186 -2.36 4.54 6.16
CA SER A 186 -2.05 4.53 4.73
C SER A 186 -1.26 3.29 4.31
N MET A 187 -0.23 2.88 5.06
CA MET A 187 0.54 1.66 4.76
C MET A 187 -0.32 0.40 4.80
N LYS A 188 -1.23 0.29 5.78
CA LYS A 188 -2.16 -0.84 5.89
C LYS A 188 -3.22 -0.86 4.80
N SER A 189 -3.50 0.26 4.15
CA SER A 189 -4.43 0.32 3.02
C SER A 189 -3.95 -0.46 1.79
N TRP A 190 -2.65 -0.74 1.71
CA TRP A 190 -1.99 -1.41 0.59
C TRP A 190 -1.72 -2.90 0.81
N VAL A 191 -2.04 -3.48 1.98
CA VAL A 191 -1.76 -4.88 2.35
C VAL A 191 -3.00 -5.66 2.76
#